data_AF-A0A523E6N5-F1
#
_entry.id   AF-A0A523E6N5-F1
#
_cell.length_a   1.000
_cell.length_b   1.000
_cell.length_c   1.000
_cell.angle_alpha   90.00
_cell.angle_beta   90.00
_cell.angle_gamma   90.00
#
_symmetry.space_group_name_H-M   'P 1'
#
loop_
_entity.id
_entity.type
_entity.pdbx_description
1 polymer ?
#
loop_
_entity_poly.entity_id
_entity_poly.type
_entity_poly.pdbx_seq_one_letter_code
_entity_poly.pdbx_strand_id
1 'polypeptide(L)'
;MVKKAARKKTTKKAVRSTARKKAAKKAARPLARKKAGVKKATKKGARPLARKKAGVKKATKKGARPLARKKAAKMTRKKTVGKSTRKVVRKKITGKSARKVAGKVVKKTLPGKKTRPVLDPVTVAAWRMARQGLDQQALHPPRDLADALRRSGWLSELAGATPYLAMVARYASFSRHDLDHNLYQAGTLLEVPAMGGRRKILPSQDAWLALQAFRPRVDHLLKELLSRHRVMTRAGLANLEDVVRAVLAGQALSVESLRTRVPKRLVKDLGAAGMRHGLPTTVDLALWHLWSAGEAISRPVEKRLDRTRREYVLRRDLPGPALTADLQMRPREIWLRELAGSYFRWVGLARAEDLAWWMDVEPAEARTTIGALNLVPASMRGLRGIWYLMEPDLESLNNFQPPTVPGVSLVPAGDLLTSCWRSWEGMMAPEDLARPTIVGGVKAAARVTTPA
;
A
#
# COMPACT_ATOMS: atom_id res chain seq x y z
N MET A 1 -50.02 22.34 55.45
CA MET A 1 -50.46 21.04 54.90
C MET A 1 -49.31 20.02 54.98
N VAL A 2 -49.61 18.70 55.01
CA VAL A 2 -48.75 17.54 54.63
C VAL A 2 -47.25 17.61 55.04
N LYS A 3 -46.80 17.08 56.19
CA LYS A 3 -46.57 15.66 56.61
C LYS A 3 -45.18 15.07 56.23
N LYS A 4 -44.34 14.82 57.27
CA LYS A 4 -43.44 13.63 57.51
C LYS A 4 -42.36 13.30 56.43
N ALA A 5 -41.32 12.51 56.66
CA ALA A 5 -40.93 11.62 57.78
C ALA A 5 -39.40 11.60 58.00
N ALA A 6 -38.93 10.91 59.06
CA ALA A 6 -37.51 10.74 59.38
C ALA A 6 -37.06 9.26 59.39
N ARG A 7 -35.77 9.00 59.12
CA ARG A 7 -34.98 7.79 59.45
C ARG A 7 -33.51 8.00 59.06
N LYS A 8 -32.50 7.34 59.62
CA LYS A 8 -32.14 6.94 61.01
C LYS A 8 -30.65 6.53 60.94
N LYS A 9 -29.81 6.89 61.92
CA LYS A 9 -28.38 6.52 61.93
C LYS A 9 -28.19 5.00 62.13
N THR A 10 -27.15 4.44 61.52
CA THR A 10 -26.42 3.29 62.10
C THR A 10 -24.94 3.30 61.70
N THR A 11 -24.07 3.33 62.70
CA THR A 11 -22.62 3.13 62.57
C THR A 11 -22.26 1.64 62.75
N LYS A 12 -21.18 1.19 62.12
CA LYS A 12 -20.37 0.06 62.62
C LYS A 12 -18.89 0.28 62.30
N LYS A 13 -18.03 -0.17 63.20
CA LYS A 13 -16.58 0.15 63.28
C LYS A 13 -15.82 -1.11 63.73
N ALA A 14 -14.54 -1.22 63.34
CA ALA A 14 -13.59 -2.28 63.74
C ALA A 14 -13.94 -3.68 63.14
N VAL A 15 -13.05 -4.70 63.13
CA VAL A 15 -11.81 -4.94 63.91
C VAL A 15 -10.65 -5.44 63.00
N ARG A 16 -9.41 -5.24 63.49
CA ARG A 16 -8.11 -5.82 63.11
C ARG A 16 -8.13 -7.13 62.28
N SER A 17 -7.10 -7.29 61.44
CA SER A 17 -6.16 -8.42 61.62
C SER A 17 -4.73 -8.03 61.21
N THR A 18 -3.73 -8.51 61.98
CA THR A 18 -2.29 -8.30 61.73
C THR A 18 -1.51 -9.52 62.22
N ALA A 19 -0.75 -10.22 61.36
CA ALA A 19 0.45 -11.00 61.74
C ALA A 19 1.16 -11.74 60.57
N ARG A 20 2.51 -11.67 60.57
CA ARG A 20 3.53 -12.75 60.42
C ARG A 20 3.22 -13.95 59.46
N LYS A 21 4.11 -14.43 58.59
CA LYS A 21 5.58 -14.71 58.67
C LYS A 21 6.23 -14.55 57.27
N LYS A 22 7.52 -14.27 57.00
CA LYS A 22 8.88 -14.64 57.52
C LYS A 22 9.44 -16.00 57.02
N ALA A 23 10.74 -15.99 56.64
CA ALA A 23 11.61 -17.06 56.08
C ALA A 23 11.36 -17.42 54.58
N ALA A 24 12.35 -17.79 53.75
CA ALA A 24 13.84 -17.79 53.78
C ALA A 24 14.35 -17.47 52.34
N LYS A 25 15.58 -17.00 52.01
CA LYS A 25 16.96 -17.07 52.54
C LYS A 25 17.75 -18.37 52.27
N LYS A 26 18.05 -18.65 50.98
CA LYS A 26 19.21 -19.40 50.42
C LYS A 26 19.11 -19.32 48.87
N ALA A 27 20.18 -19.40 48.06
CA ALA A 27 21.62 -19.37 48.31
C ALA A 27 22.33 -18.75 47.08
N ALA A 28 23.57 -18.27 47.23
CA ALA A 28 24.42 -17.82 46.13
C ALA A 28 25.45 -18.89 45.75
N ARG A 29 25.73 -19.06 44.44
CA ARG A 29 27.03 -19.53 43.96
C ARG A 29 27.23 -19.23 42.46
N PRO A 30 28.32 -18.57 42.06
CA PRO A 30 28.72 -18.48 40.65
C PRO A 30 29.47 -19.74 40.22
N LEU A 31 29.43 -20.07 38.93
CA LEU A 31 30.36 -21.01 38.30
C LEU A 31 31.05 -20.34 37.13
N ALA A 32 32.38 -20.38 37.15
CA ALA A 32 33.22 -19.81 36.10
C ALA A 32 33.74 -20.90 35.16
N ARG A 33 34.23 -20.44 33.99
CA ARG A 33 35.31 -21.07 33.23
C ARG A 33 35.01 -22.43 32.58
N LYS A 34 34.86 -22.42 31.25
CA LYS A 34 35.63 -23.32 30.38
C LYS A 34 36.00 -22.60 29.08
N LYS A 35 37.30 -22.36 28.89
CA LYS A 35 37.85 -22.01 27.57
C LYS A 35 38.01 -23.33 26.79
N ALA A 36 37.53 -23.37 25.55
CA ALA A 36 37.87 -24.41 24.59
C ALA A 36 38.50 -23.72 23.37
N GLY A 37 39.79 -23.93 23.14
CA GLY A 37 40.48 -23.44 21.95
C GLY A 37 40.46 -24.49 20.86
N VAL A 38 40.13 -24.09 19.62
CA VAL A 38 40.31 -24.93 18.42
C VAL A 38 41.32 -24.25 17.49
N LYS A 39 42.14 -25.07 16.84
CA LYS A 39 43.42 -24.67 16.24
C LYS A 39 43.25 -23.83 14.97
N LYS A 40 44.21 -22.92 14.71
CA LYS A 40 44.44 -22.37 13.36
C LYS A 40 44.78 -23.51 12.40
N ALA A 41 44.29 -23.45 11.17
CA ALA A 41 44.79 -24.23 10.04
C ALA A 41 45.08 -23.29 8.86
N THR A 42 46.26 -23.39 8.27
CA THR A 42 46.75 -22.48 7.21
C THR A 42 47.07 -23.24 5.92
N LYS A 43 46.45 -22.84 4.81
CA LYS A 43 46.90 -23.08 3.42
C LYS A 43 46.40 -21.89 2.59
N LYS A 44 47.28 -20.96 2.19
CA LYS A 44 48.11 -20.98 0.96
C LYS A 44 47.28 -21.15 -0.34
N GLY A 45 47.04 -20.03 -1.01
CA GLY A 45 47.41 -19.87 -2.42
C GLY A 45 46.33 -20.05 -3.51
N ALA A 46 45.81 -18.93 -4.01
CA ALA A 46 45.37 -18.78 -5.41
C ALA A 46 45.55 -17.31 -5.84
N ARG A 47 45.98 -17.05 -7.09
CA ARG A 47 46.13 -15.69 -7.65
C ARG A 47 44.82 -15.20 -8.30
N PRO A 48 44.57 -13.88 -8.35
CA PRO A 48 43.43 -13.33 -9.09
C PRO A 48 43.63 -13.44 -10.61
N LEU A 49 42.58 -13.84 -11.34
CA LEU A 49 42.60 -13.86 -12.82
C LEU A 49 42.24 -12.50 -13.41
N ALA A 50 42.85 -12.19 -14.57
CA ALA A 50 42.89 -10.84 -15.11
C ALA A 50 41.63 -10.41 -15.89
N ARG A 51 41.29 -9.14 -15.71
CA ARG A 51 40.17 -8.41 -16.32
C ARG A 51 40.41 -8.12 -17.82
N LYS A 52 40.10 -9.05 -18.72
CA LYS A 52 40.08 -8.76 -20.17
C LYS A 52 38.84 -7.95 -20.57
N LYS A 53 39.06 -6.73 -21.09
CA LYS A 53 38.02 -5.94 -21.78
C LYS A 53 37.86 -6.46 -23.21
N ALA A 54 36.65 -6.75 -23.65
CA ALA A 54 36.31 -6.95 -25.06
C ALA A 54 35.60 -5.70 -25.60
N GLY A 55 36.15 -5.06 -26.64
CA GLY A 55 35.58 -3.86 -27.24
C GLY A 55 34.65 -4.19 -28.41
N VAL A 56 33.38 -3.75 -28.33
CA VAL A 56 32.43 -3.87 -29.45
C VAL A 56 32.55 -2.64 -30.36
N LYS A 57 33.07 -2.83 -31.58
CA LYS A 57 33.11 -1.78 -32.60
C LYS A 57 31.70 -1.57 -33.19
N LYS A 58 31.34 -0.31 -33.46
CA LYS A 58 30.18 0.03 -34.30
C LYS A 58 30.48 -0.34 -35.77
N ALA A 59 29.47 -0.80 -36.49
CA ALA A 59 29.49 -0.90 -37.95
C ALA A 59 28.15 -0.38 -38.53
N THR A 60 28.20 0.31 -39.66
CA THR A 60 27.04 0.97 -40.28
C THR A 60 27.00 0.72 -41.79
N LYS A 61 25.82 0.34 -42.30
CA LYS A 61 25.30 0.45 -43.70
C LYS A 61 23.86 -0.10 -43.65
N LYS A 62 22.80 0.49 -44.22
CA LYS A 62 22.52 1.18 -45.51
C LYS A 62 22.64 0.27 -46.73
N GLY A 63 21.55 0.22 -47.50
CA GLY A 63 21.32 -0.64 -48.66
C GLY A 63 20.22 -1.68 -48.37
N ALA A 64 19.27 -2.01 -49.24
CA ALA A 64 18.52 -1.33 -50.31
C ALA A 64 17.67 -2.45 -50.99
N ARG A 65 16.50 -2.09 -51.51
CA ARG A 65 15.55 -2.92 -52.28
C ARG A 65 16.13 -3.38 -53.65
N PRO A 66 15.39 -4.17 -54.47
CA PRO A 66 14.42 -5.27 -54.20
C PRO A 66 14.61 -6.47 -55.18
N LEU A 67 13.70 -7.47 -55.19
CA LEU A 67 12.91 -7.86 -56.39
C LEU A 67 12.01 -9.12 -56.20
N ALA A 68 10.81 -9.07 -56.79
CA ALA A 68 10.05 -10.09 -57.55
C ALA A 68 9.90 -11.58 -57.11
N ARG A 69 8.96 -12.40 -57.64
CA ARG A 69 7.57 -12.24 -58.21
C ARG A 69 7.12 -13.60 -58.81
N LYS A 70 6.16 -14.30 -58.20
CA LYS A 70 5.30 -15.39 -58.77
C LYS A 70 4.27 -15.74 -57.67
N LYS A 71 2.94 -15.81 -57.86
CA LYS A 71 2.08 -16.54 -58.82
C LYS A 71 2.28 -18.07 -58.78
N ALA A 72 1.25 -18.93 -58.79
CA ALA A 72 -0.17 -18.82 -58.41
C ALA A 72 -0.78 -20.24 -58.50
N ALA A 73 -1.74 -20.61 -57.63
CA ALA A 73 -2.55 -21.81 -57.83
C ALA A 73 -3.97 -21.62 -57.27
N LYS A 74 -5.00 -21.97 -58.07
CA LYS A 74 -6.39 -22.14 -57.63
C LYS A 74 -6.62 -23.63 -57.36
N MET A 75 -7.50 -23.95 -56.41
CA MET A 75 -8.48 -25.01 -56.63
C MET A 75 -9.79 -24.71 -55.91
N THR A 76 -10.89 -25.25 -56.41
CA THR A 76 -12.27 -24.84 -56.10
C THR A 76 -13.17 -26.02 -55.81
N ARG A 77 -14.14 -25.89 -54.88
CA ARG A 77 -15.35 -26.72 -54.90
C ARG A 77 -16.60 -25.98 -54.40
N LYS A 78 -17.73 -26.26 -55.06
CA LYS A 78 -19.13 -25.96 -54.67
C LYS A 78 -19.57 -27.01 -53.60
N LYS A 79 -20.74 -27.02 -52.96
CA LYS A 79 -22.01 -26.24 -53.01
C LYS A 79 -22.05 -25.25 -51.80
N THR A 80 -23.13 -24.73 -51.19
CA THR A 80 -24.58 -25.03 -51.21
C THR A 80 -25.46 -23.78 -50.93
N VAL A 81 -26.76 -23.97 -51.10
CA VAL A 81 -27.90 -23.05 -51.01
C VAL A 81 -28.28 -22.66 -49.56
N GLY A 82 -28.78 -21.44 -49.38
CA GLY A 82 -29.54 -21.00 -48.19
C GLY A 82 -30.06 -19.57 -48.32
N LYS A 83 -31.33 -19.36 -48.72
CA LYS A 83 -31.93 -18.03 -48.88
C LYS A 83 -32.56 -17.53 -47.58
N SER A 84 -32.32 -16.28 -47.22
CA SER A 84 -33.34 -15.41 -46.59
C SER A 84 -33.07 -13.95 -46.95
N THR A 85 -34.05 -13.07 -46.75
CA THR A 85 -34.05 -11.71 -47.32
C THR A 85 -34.47 -10.63 -46.32
N ARG A 86 -33.91 -9.42 -46.48
CA ARG A 86 -34.72 -8.18 -46.62
C ARG A 86 -33.87 -7.01 -47.15
N LYS A 87 -34.56 -6.02 -47.71
CA LYS A 87 -33.99 -4.85 -48.40
C LYS A 87 -33.54 -3.78 -47.38
N VAL A 88 -32.47 -3.05 -47.69
CA VAL A 88 -32.26 -1.67 -47.22
C VAL A 88 -31.99 -0.79 -48.45
N VAL A 89 -32.76 0.29 -48.60
CA VAL A 89 -32.72 1.14 -49.81
C VAL A 89 -31.64 2.21 -49.66
N ARG A 90 -30.68 2.24 -50.60
CA ARG A 90 -29.77 3.37 -50.77
C ARG A 90 -30.47 4.49 -51.54
N LYS A 91 -30.91 5.54 -50.86
CA LYS A 91 -31.33 6.80 -51.51
C LYS A 91 -30.20 7.83 -51.39
N LYS A 92 -29.53 8.15 -52.51
CA LYS A 92 -28.66 9.33 -52.59
C LYS A 92 -29.54 10.58 -52.47
N ILE A 93 -29.11 11.56 -51.68
CA ILE A 93 -29.61 12.94 -51.76
C ILE A 93 -28.39 13.86 -51.82
N THR A 94 -28.27 14.59 -52.93
CA THR A 94 -27.32 15.69 -53.11
C THR A 94 -28.03 16.99 -52.74
N GLY A 95 -27.46 17.79 -51.84
CA GLY A 95 -28.07 19.07 -51.44
C GLY A 95 -27.07 20.06 -50.87
N LYS A 96 -26.96 21.23 -51.50
CA LYS A 96 -26.23 22.38 -50.95
C LYS A 96 -27.15 23.14 -49.98
N SER A 97 -26.97 23.01 -48.67
CA SER A 97 -27.32 24.05 -47.67
C SER A 97 -26.95 23.64 -46.24
N ALA A 98 -25.92 24.28 -45.67
CA ALA A 98 -25.54 24.16 -44.25
C ALA A 98 -24.65 25.34 -43.82
N ARG A 99 -25.13 26.58 -44.00
CA ARG A 99 -24.46 27.80 -43.50
C ARG A 99 -25.52 28.73 -42.90
N LYS A 100 -25.21 29.37 -41.76
CA LYS A 100 -26.12 30.12 -40.88
C LYS A 100 -27.25 29.29 -40.23
N VAL A 101 -26.92 28.64 -39.11
CA VAL A 101 -27.72 28.83 -37.87
C VAL A 101 -26.73 29.22 -36.78
N ALA A 102 -26.68 30.50 -36.43
CA ALA A 102 -25.75 31.02 -35.43
C ALA A 102 -26.30 30.77 -34.02
N GLY A 103 -26.03 29.58 -33.47
CA GLY A 103 -26.37 29.26 -32.08
C GLY A 103 -25.79 30.30 -31.13
N LYS A 104 -26.64 30.96 -30.35
CA LYS A 104 -26.29 32.06 -29.45
C LYS A 104 -25.48 31.51 -28.27
N VAL A 105 -24.15 31.42 -28.42
CA VAL A 105 -23.25 30.87 -27.41
C VAL A 105 -23.35 31.71 -26.14
N VAL A 106 -24.04 31.16 -25.14
CA VAL A 106 -24.03 31.69 -23.77
C VAL A 106 -22.62 31.56 -23.24
N LYS A 107 -21.86 32.67 -23.29
CA LYS A 107 -20.65 32.83 -22.51
C LYS A 107 -21.03 32.78 -21.03
N LYS A 108 -21.08 31.58 -20.45
CA LYS A 108 -20.96 31.45 -18.99
C LYS A 108 -19.63 32.09 -18.63
N THR A 109 -19.70 33.27 -18.02
CA THR A 109 -18.56 33.92 -17.39
C THR A 109 -17.93 32.91 -16.44
N LEU A 110 -16.63 32.68 -16.59
CA LEU A 110 -15.87 32.00 -15.55
C LEU A 110 -16.10 32.79 -14.25
N PRO A 111 -16.44 32.14 -13.12
CA PRO A 111 -16.50 32.84 -11.85
C PRO A 111 -15.17 33.55 -11.62
N GLY A 112 -15.23 34.78 -11.10
CA GLY A 112 -14.08 35.68 -11.05
C GLY A 112 -12.85 35.02 -10.46
N LYS A 113 -11.65 35.38 -10.95
CA LYS A 113 -10.36 34.81 -10.54
C LYS A 113 -10.13 34.99 -9.03
N LYS A 114 -10.67 34.10 -8.19
CA LYS A 114 -10.32 34.01 -6.78
C LYS A 114 -8.79 33.85 -6.73
N THR A 115 -8.14 34.78 -6.05
CA THR A 115 -6.72 34.66 -5.71
C THR A 115 -6.53 33.38 -4.91
N ARG A 116 -5.53 32.58 -5.27
CA ARG A 116 -5.22 31.36 -4.52
C ARG A 116 -4.70 31.76 -3.13
N PRO A 117 -5.10 31.08 -2.04
CA PRO A 117 -4.50 31.32 -0.74
C PRO A 117 -2.99 31.04 -0.83
N VAL A 118 -2.19 31.92 -0.22
CA VAL A 118 -0.74 31.80 -0.14
C VAL A 118 -0.39 31.36 1.28
N LEU A 119 -0.10 30.07 1.42
CA LEU A 119 0.15 29.42 2.71
C LEU A 119 1.62 29.55 3.10
N ASP A 120 1.89 29.66 4.40
CA ASP A 120 3.27 29.64 4.92
C ASP A 120 3.77 28.20 5.16
N PRO A 121 4.94 27.81 4.63
CA PRO A 121 5.48 26.46 4.80
C PRO A 121 5.70 26.03 6.26
N VAL A 122 6.05 26.95 7.17
CA VAL A 122 6.31 26.63 8.59
C VAL A 122 4.98 26.35 9.30
N THR A 123 3.98 27.19 9.10
CA THR A 123 2.61 26.97 9.61
C THR A 123 2.05 25.64 9.09
N VAL A 124 2.20 25.36 7.79
CA VAL A 124 1.76 24.10 7.18
C VAL A 124 2.49 22.89 7.77
N ALA A 125 3.80 22.98 8.01
CA ALA A 125 4.57 21.88 8.61
C ALA A 125 4.13 21.57 10.05
N ALA A 126 3.98 22.61 10.89
CA ALA A 126 3.50 22.46 12.26
C ALA A 126 2.06 21.90 12.32
N TRP A 127 1.16 22.40 11.47
CA TRP A 127 -0.22 21.91 11.35
C TRP A 127 -0.27 20.45 10.90
N ARG A 128 0.56 20.02 9.94
CA ARG A 128 0.68 18.60 9.53
C ARG A 128 1.15 17.72 10.69
N MET A 129 2.09 18.19 11.53
CA MET A 129 2.53 17.44 12.70
C MET A 129 1.40 17.27 13.72
N ALA A 130 0.71 18.34 14.09
CA ALA A 130 -0.43 18.29 15.01
C ALA A 130 -1.55 17.37 14.48
N ARG A 131 -1.94 17.51 13.21
CA ARG A 131 -2.94 16.66 12.54
C ARG A 131 -2.59 15.16 12.60
N GLN A 132 -1.31 14.82 12.56
CA GLN A 132 -0.85 13.43 12.65
C GLN A 132 -0.53 12.96 14.08
N GLY A 133 -0.76 13.78 15.12
CA GLY A 133 -0.44 13.46 16.52
C GLY A 133 1.06 13.49 16.85
N LEU A 134 1.87 14.15 16.02
CA LEU A 134 3.32 14.27 16.17
C LEU A 134 3.75 15.54 16.93
N ASP A 135 2.80 16.28 17.49
CA ASP A 135 3.00 17.42 18.40
C ASP A 135 3.07 17.00 19.88
N GLN A 136 2.97 15.69 20.16
CA GLN A 136 3.07 15.07 21.49
C GLN A 136 1.95 15.44 22.48
N GLN A 137 0.85 16.06 22.01
CA GLN A 137 -0.32 16.34 22.86
C GLN A 137 -1.07 15.06 23.29
N ALA A 138 -0.96 13.98 22.51
CA ALA A 138 -1.64 12.70 22.76
C ALA A 138 -0.83 11.76 23.68
N LEU A 139 -1.00 11.89 25.00
CA LEU A 139 -0.34 11.03 25.99
C LEU A 139 -0.77 9.55 25.92
N HIS A 140 -1.99 9.27 25.46
CA HIS A 140 -2.58 7.93 25.45
C HIS A 140 -3.03 7.50 24.05
N PRO A 141 -2.95 6.19 23.72
CA PRO A 141 -3.55 5.67 22.50
C PRO A 141 -5.08 5.80 22.55
N PRO A 142 -5.74 6.07 21.42
CA PRO A 142 -7.19 6.11 21.35
C PRO A 142 -7.80 4.71 21.56
N ARG A 143 -9.02 4.65 22.11
CA ARG A 143 -9.73 3.40 22.42
C ARG A 143 -10.00 2.52 21.19
N ASP A 144 -10.10 3.10 20.00
CA ASP A 144 -10.06 2.38 18.72
C ASP A 144 -8.84 2.83 17.90
N LEU A 145 -7.95 1.88 17.60
CA LEU A 145 -6.80 2.11 16.73
C LEU A 145 -7.19 2.14 15.24
N ALA A 146 -8.29 1.51 14.84
CA ALA A 146 -8.79 1.65 13.47
C ALA A 146 -9.19 3.10 13.21
N ASP A 147 -9.96 3.71 14.11
CA ASP A 147 -10.31 5.14 14.07
C ASP A 147 -9.09 6.06 14.08
N ALA A 148 -8.03 5.67 14.80
CA ALA A 148 -6.75 6.37 14.75
C ALA A 148 -6.21 6.40 13.30
N LEU A 149 -6.08 5.23 12.67
CA LEU A 149 -5.55 5.11 11.31
C LEU A 149 -6.49 5.64 10.22
N ARG A 150 -7.81 5.70 10.46
CA ARG A 150 -8.75 6.44 9.57
C ARG A 150 -8.42 7.93 9.51
N ARG A 151 -7.98 8.52 10.64
CA ARG A 151 -7.63 9.95 10.78
C ARG A 151 -6.17 10.25 10.42
N SER A 152 -5.21 9.49 10.94
CA SER A 152 -3.76 9.74 10.78
C SER A 152 -3.15 9.03 9.57
N GLY A 153 -3.80 7.99 9.03
CA GLY A 153 -3.45 7.28 7.80
C GLY A 153 -2.72 5.94 7.97
N TRP A 154 -2.69 5.14 6.90
CA TRP A 154 -2.23 3.75 6.93
C TRP A 154 -0.72 3.60 7.14
N LEU A 155 -0.32 2.85 8.18
CA LEU A 155 1.08 2.60 8.51
C LEU A 155 1.78 1.76 7.43
N SER A 156 3.05 2.06 7.16
CA SER A 156 3.88 1.28 6.22
C SER A 156 4.60 0.14 6.93
N GLU A 157 4.42 -1.10 6.46
CA GLU A 157 5.33 -2.20 6.81
C GLU A 157 6.46 -2.20 5.78
N LEU A 158 7.59 -1.59 6.18
CA LEU A 158 8.82 -1.45 5.38
C LEU A 158 10.03 -2.14 6.03
N ALA A 159 10.03 -2.19 7.36
CA ALA A 159 10.80 -3.09 8.20
C ALA A 159 9.95 -3.38 9.44
N GLY A 160 9.97 -4.60 9.96
CA GLY A 160 8.92 -5.09 10.87
C GLY A 160 8.71 -4.32 12.18
N ALA A 161 9.67 -3.50 12.62
CA ALA A 161 9.52 -2.62 13.79
C ALA A 161 8.88 -1.24 13.47
N THR A 162 8.93 -0.79 12.21
CA THR A 162 8.44 0.54 11.78
C THR A 162 7.00 0.84 12.21
N PRO A 163 6.02 -0.09 12.09
CA PRO A 163 4.64 0.20 12.51
C PRO A 163 4.50 0.47 14.01
N TYR A 164 5.23 -0.24 14.87
CA TYR A 164 5.20 0.02 16.32
C TYR A 164 5.84 1.37 16.64
N LEU A 165 7.00 1.68 16.02
CA LEU A 165 7.70 2.95 16.23
C LEU A 165 6.86 4.15 15.74
N ALA A 166 6.10 4.00 14.65
CA ALA A 166 5.21 5.04 14.12
C ALA A 166 4.04 5.35 15.08
N MET A 167 3.62 4.37 15.88
CA MET A 167 2.58 4.55 16.89
C MET A 167 3.16 5.10 18.21
N VAL A 168 4.35 4.65 18.65
CA VAL A 168 5.07 5.23 19.79
C VAL A 168 5.37 6.72 19.56
N ALA A 169 5.72 7.12 18.33
CA ALA A 169 5.96 8.52 17.96
C ALA A 169 4.72 9.42 18.05
N ARG A 170 3.51 8.85 18.24
CA ARG A 170 2.22 9.55 18.29
C ARG A 170 1.48 9.41 19.62
N TYR A 171 1.81 8.39 20.42
CA TYR A 171 1.06 8.00 21.62
C TYR A 171 2.02 7.54 22.71
N ALA A 172 2.26 8.38 23.72
CA ALA A 172 3.32 8.13 24.72
C ALA A 172 3.12 6.82 25.51
N SER A 173 1.87 6.42 25.80
CA SER A 173 1.56 5.17 26.50
C SER A 173 1.10 4.02 25.57
N PHE A 174 1.45 4.03 24.28
CA PHE A 174 1.18 2.91 23.36
C PHE A 174 2.19 1.77 23.53
N SER A 175 1.72 0.52 23.45
CA SER A 175 2.53 -0.70 23.54
C SER A 175 2.49 -1.54 22.26
N ARG A 176 3.50 -2.41 22.09
CA ARG A 176 3.51 -3.42 21.01
C ARG A 176 2.25 -4.31 21.01
N HIS A 177 1.70 -4.56 22.21
CA HIS A 177 0.56 -5.45 22.39
C HIS A 177 -0.73 -4.89 21.79
N ASP A 178 -0.93 -3.56 21.84
CA ASP A 178 -2.16 -2.92 21.37
C ASP A 178 -2.35 -3.14 19.86
N LEU A 179 -1.27 -3.00 19.08
CA LEU A 179 -1.29 -3.23 17.64
C LEU A 179 -1.40 -4.74 17.29
N ASP A 180 -0.68 -5.61 18.01
CA ASP A 180 -0.75 -7.06 17.78
C ASP A 180 -2.15 -7.62 18.12
N HIS A 181 -2.80 -7.11 19.17
CA HIS A 181 -4.17 -7.46 19.54
C HIS A 181 -5.15 -7.03 18.43
N ASN A 182 -5.07 -5.79 17.98
CA ASN A 182 -5.96 -5.26 16.93
C ASN A 182 -5.79 -6.00 15.59
N LEU A 183 -4.56 -6.40 15.23
CA LEU A 183 -4.26 -7.17 14.01
C LEU A 183 -4.65 -8.66 14.09
N TYR A 184 -4.35 -9.33 15.20
CA TYR A 184 -4.31 -10.81 15.23
C TYR A 184 -5.28 -11.45 16.24
N GLN A 185 -6.01 -10.65 17.02
CA GLN A 185 -7.03 -11.12 17.97
C GLN A 185 -8.39 -10.48 17.67
N ALA A 186 -8.48 -9.15 17.61
CA ALA A 186 -9.73 -8.44 17.33
C ALA A 186 -10.10 -8.41 15.83
N GLY A 187 -9.10 -8.37 14.93
CA GLY A 187 -9.34 -8.25 13.48
C GLY A 187 -9.96 -6.90 13.08
N THR A 188 -9.71 -5.86 13.88
CA THR A 188 -10.08 -4.45 13.62
C THR A 188 -9.10 -3.77 12.66
N LEU A 189 -7.87 -4.27 12.62
CA LEU A 189 -6.83 -3.90 11.66
C LEU A 189 -6.43 -5.12 10.80
N LEU A 190 -5.96 -4.86 9.58
CA LEU A 190 -5.37 -5.88 8.70
C LEU A 190 -4.04 -5.39 8.09
N GLU A 191 -3.17 -6.35 7.80
CA GLU A 191 -1.93 -6.17 7.04
C GLU A 191 -2.13 -6.67 5.60
N VAL A 192 -2.24 -5.77 4.62
CA VAL A 192 -2.53 -6.09 3.21
C VAL A 192 -1.61 -5.35 2.24
N PRO A 193 -1.36 -5.89 1.04
CA PRO A 193 -0.64 -5.18 -0.02
C PRO A 193 -1.51 -4.07 -0.58
N ALA A 194 -0.87 -2.96 -0.95
CA ALA A 194 -1.51 -1.75 -1.42
C ALA A 194 -0.75 -1.15 -2.63
N MET A 195 -0.86 0.16 -2.81
CA MET A 195 -0.10 0.95 -3.79
C MET A 195 1.41 0.62 -3.79
N GLY A 196 2.01 0.54 -4.98
CA GLY A 196 3.41 0.12 -5.15
C GLY A 196 3.72 -1.34 -4.78
N GLY A 197 2.71 -2.13 -4.39
CA GLY A 197 2.90 -3.48 -3.83
C GLY A 197 3.48 -3.51 -2.41
N ARG A 198 3.48 -2.38 -1.69
CA ARG A 198 3.94 -2.31 -0.29
C ARG A 198 2.86 -2.85 0.65
N ARG A 199 3.26 -3.49 1.76
CA ARG A 199 2.34 -3.86 2.83
C ARG A 199 1.95 -2.63 3.64
N LYS A 200 0.66 -2.52 3.94
CA LYS A 200 0.04 -1.46 4.73
C LYS A 200 -0.75 -2.08 5.88
N ILE A 201 -0.69 -1.44 7.04
CA ILE A 201 -1.54 -1.74 8.19
C ILE A 201 -2.61 -0.65 8.28
N LEU A 202 -3.86 -1.09 8.31
CA LEU A 202 -5.03 -0.26 8.07
C LEU A 202 -6.28 -0.86 8.72
N PRO A 203 -7.37 -0.07 8.89
CA PRO A 203 -8.67 -0.58 9.31
C PRO A 203 -9.15 -1.74 8.44
N SER A 204 -9.75 -2.78 9.02
CA SER A 204 -10.27 -3.92 8.23
C SER A 204 -11.34 -3.52 7.19
N GLN A 205 -12.04 -2.42 7.44
CA GLN A 205 -13.02 -1.79 6.51
C GLN A 205 -12.37 -1.03 5.35
N ASP A 206 -11.09 -0.66 5.48
CA ASP A 206 -10.30 0.03 4.44
C ASP A 206 -9.57 -0.98 3.52
N ALA A 207 -9.52 -2.26 3.91
CA ALA A 207 -8.67 -3.26 3.26
C ALA A 207 -9.05 -3.54 1.79
N TRP A 208 -10.33 -3.43 1.43
CA TRP A 208 -10.75 -3.52 0.03
C TRP A 208 -10.13 -2.41 -0.83
N LEU A 209 -10.01 -1.19 -0.30
CA LEU A 209 -9.50 -0.02 -1.02
C LEU A 209 -7.99 -0.16 -1.32
N ALA A 210 -7.24 -0.71 -0.35
CA ALA A 210 -5.84 -1.06 -0.55
C ALA A 210 -5.65 -2.17 -1.60
N LEU A 211 -6.47 -3.22 -1.52
CA LEU A 211 -6.40 -4.35 -2.45
C LEU A 211 -6.84 -3.96 -3.87
N GLN A 212 -7.79 -3.04 -4.05
CA GLN A 212 -8.10 -2.46 -5.37
C GLN A 212 -6.91 -1.67 -5.96
N ALA A 213 -6.17 -0.92 -5.13
CA ALA A 213 -4.95 -0.22 -5.58
C ALA A 213 -3.81 -1.19 -5.93
N PHE A 214 -3.78 -2.37 -5.31
CA PHE A 214 -2.81 -3.43 -5.60
C PHE A 214 -3.15 -4.24 -6.87
N ARG A 215 -4.44 -4.47 -7.14
CA ARG A 215 -4.96 -5.33 -8.22
C ARG A 215 -4.29 -5.12 -9.60
N PRO A 216 -4.11 -3.89 -10.13
CA PRO A 216 -3.55 -3.67 -11.46
C PRO A 216 -2.13 -4.24 -11.64
N ARG A 217 -1.35 -4.29 -10.55
CA ARG A 217 0.00 -4.87 -10.54
C ARG A 217 -0.04 -6.39 -10.74
N VAL A 218 -1.03 -7.05 -10.13
CA VAL A 218 -1.25 -8.49 -10.24
C VAL A 218 -1.81 -8.84 -11.62
N ASP A 219 -2.78 -8.06 -12.12
CA ASP A 219 -3.32 -8.24 -13.47
C ASP A 219 -2.24 -8.05 -14.56
N HIS A 220 -1.31 -7.11 -14.39
CA HIS A 220 -0.16 -6.95 -15.29
C HIS A 220 0.75 -8.18 -15.27
N LEU A 221 1.11 -8.68 -14.07
CA LEU A 221 1.93 -9.89 -13.94
C LEU A 221 1.25 -11.11 -14.57
N LEU A 222 -0.04 -11.31 -14.31
CA LEU A 222 -0.82 -12.41 -14.88
C LEU A 222 -0.85 -12.32 -16.41
N LYS A 223 -0.97 -11.13 -16.98
CA LYS A 223 -0.86 -10.91 -18.42
C LYS A 223 0.54 -11.24 -18.95
N GLU A 224 1.60 -10.94 -18.21
CA GLU A 224 2.98 -11.32 -18.58
C GLU A 224 3.19 -12.85 -18.53
N LEU A 225 2.98 -13.46 -17.36
CA LEU A 225 3.29 -14.88 -17.15
C LEU A 225 2.37 -15.83 -17.95
N LEU A 226 1.07 -15.53 -18.03
CA LEU A 226 0.10 -16.39 -18.72
C LEU A 226 0.08 -16.16 -20.23
N SER A 227 0.24 -14.92 -20.72
CA SER A 227 0.12 -14.61 -22.17
C SER A 227 1.45 -14.47 -22.90
N ARG A 228 2.48 -13.85 -22.31
CA ARG A 228 3.82 -13.74 -22.93
C ARG A 228 4.63 -15.02 -22.74
N HIS A 229 4.75 -15.49 -21.50
CA HIS A 229 5.59 -16.64 -21.15
C HIS A 229 4.86 -18.00 -21.19
N ARG A 230 3.51 -17.99 -21.19
CA ARG A 230 2.65 -19.19 -21.33
C ARG A 230 2.93 -20.30 -20.32
N VAL A 231 3.47 -19.97 -19.14
CA VAL A 231 3.89 -20.96 -18.12
C VAL A 231 2.69 -21.72 -17.53
N MET A 232 1.52 -21.07 -17.54
CA MET A 232 0.26 -21.62 -17.05
C MET A 232 -0.93 -21.00 -17.83
N THR A 233 -2.08 -21.67 -17.84
CA THR A 233 -3.33 -21.15 -18.40
C THR A 233 -4.22 -20.57 -17.29
N ARG A 234 -5.21 -19.72 -17.62
CA ARG A 234 -6.17 -19.20 -16.63
C ARG A 234 -6.93 -20.32 -15.90
N ALA A 235 -7.35 -21.37 -16.61
CA ALA A 235 -8.00 -22.52 -15.99
C ALA A 235 -7.05 -23.32 -15.08
N GLY A 236 -5.77 -23.47 -15.47
CA GLY A 236 -4.76 -24.12 -14.64
C GLY A 236 -4.45 -23.34 -13.35
N LEU A 237 -4.47 -22.00 -13.43
CA LEU A 237 -4.34 -21.13 -12.26
C LEU A 237 -5.55 -21.26 -11.32
N ALA A 238 -6.78 -21.16 -11.84
CA ALA A 238 -7.99 -21.32 -11.02
C ALA A 238 -8.04 -22.67 -10.29
N ASN A 239 -7.77 -23.77 -11.00
CA ASN A 239 -7.67 -25.11 -10.41
C ASN A 239 -6.56 -25.19 -9.32
N LEU A 240 -5.43 -24.51 -9.50
CA LEU A 240 -4.38 -24.46 -8.47
C LEU A 240 -4.84 -23.62 -7.26
N GLU A 241 -5.55 -22.52 -7.47
CA GLU A 241 -6.13 -21.72 -6.39
C GLU A 241 -7.14 -22.52 -5.58
N ASP A 242 -8.01 -23.31 -6.22
CA ASP A 242 -8.96 -24.19 -5.51
C ASP A 242 -8.26 -25.25 -4.66
N VAL A 243 -7.16 -25.82 -5.17
CA VAL A 243 -6.29 -26.72 -4.39
C VAL A 243 -5.59 -25.99 -3.24
N VAL A 244 -5.12 -24.75 -3.43
CA VAL A 244 -4.51 -23.94 -2.35
C VAL A 244 -5.58 -23.55 -1.31
N ARG A 245 -6.80 -23.19 -1.72
CA ARG A 245 -7.95 -22.95 -0.84
C ARG A 245 -8.27 -24.20 0.00
N ALA A 246 -8.25 -25.39 -0.60
CA ALA A 246 -8.49 -26.65 0.10
C ALA A 246 -7.37 -26.99 1.11
N VAL A 247 -6.10 -26.80 0.73
CA VAL A 247 -4.95 -27.08 1.60
C VAL A 247 -4.83 -26.07 2.76
N LEU A 248 -5.26 -24.82 2.58
CA LEU A 248 -5.29 -23.78 3.62
C LEU A 248 -6.54 -23.81 4.51
N ALA A 249 -7.56 -24.61 4.21
CA ALA A 249 -8.81 -24.58 4.97
C ALA A 249 -8.58 -24.94 6.45
N GLY A 250 -8.92 -24.02 7.35
CA GLY A 250 -8.82 -24.19 8.80
C GLY A 250 -7.39 -24.16 9.36
N GLN A 251 -6.37 -23.82 8.56
CA GLN A 251 -4.98 -23.82 9.00
C GLN A 251 -4.12 -22.75 8.33
N ALA A 252 -3.05 -22.33 9.01
CA ALA A 252 -2.04 -21.45 8.46
C ALA A 252 -0.79 -22.25 8.07
N LEU A 253 -0.20 -21.94 6.92
CA LEU A 253 0.93 -22.69 6.36
C LEU A 253 1.97 -21.77 5.72
N SER A 254 3.25 -22.12 5.87
CA SER A 254 4.34 -21.45 5.13
C SER A 254 4.30 -21.82 3.65
N VAL A 255 4.99 -21.05 2.79
CA VAL A 255 4.99 -21.31 1.34
C VAL A 255 5.68 -22.64 1.01
N GLU A 256 6.72 -23.01 1.75
CA GLU A 256 7.40 -24.31 1.62
C GLU A 256 6.47 -25.46 2.01
N SER A 257 5.68 -25.26 3.08
CA SER A 257 4.67 -26.22 3.53
C SER A 257 3.57 -26.41 2.49
N LEU A 258 3.18 -25.33 1.80
CA LEU A 258 2.21 -25.37 0.69
C LEU A 258 2.79 -26.06 -0.55
N ARG A 259 4.02 -25.74 -0.97
CA ARG A 259 4.69 -26.40 -2.12
C ARG A 259 4.86 -27.92 -1.90
N THR A 260 4.96 -28.38 -0.65
CA THR A 260 5.01 -29.82 -0.31
C THR A 260 3.63 -30.49 -0.29
N ARG A 261 2.56 -29.77 0.12
CA ARG A 261 1.19 -30.33 0.23
C ARG A 261 0.35 -30.23 -1.05
N VAL A 262 0.60 -29.21 -1.88
CA VAL A 262 -0.01 -29.12 -3.22
C VAL A 262 0.51 -30.27 -4.10
N PRO A 263 -0.33 -30.98 -4.87
CA PRO A 263 0.10 -32.07 -5.74
C PRO A 263 1.20 -31.62 -6.71
N LYS A 264 2.36 -32.27 -6.67
CA LYS A 264 3.59 -31.86 -7.39
C LYS A 264 3.38 -31.50 -8.87
N ARG A 265 2.44 -32.17 -9.57
CA ARG A 265 2.06 -31.87 -10.98
C ARG A 265 1.57 -30.42 -11.22
N LEU A 266 1.10 -29.73 -10.19
CA LEU A 266 0.63 -28.34 -10.24
C LEU A 266 1.71 -27.34 -9.80
N VAL A 267 2.76 -27.79 -9.11
CA VAL A 267 3.88 -26.97 -8.64
C VAL A 267 4.93 -26.92 -9.75
N LYS A 268 5.04 -25.77 -10.43
CA LYS A 268 5.98 -25.57 -11.54
C LYS A 268 6.83 -24.33 -11.29
N ASP A 269 8.08 -24.40 -11.73
CA ASP A 269 9.00 -23.26 -11.76
C ASP A 269 8.48 -22.19 -12.75
N LEU A 270 8.53 -20.91 -12.36
CA LEU A 270 8.16 -19.75 -13.19
C LEU A 270 9.36 -19.10 -13.89
N GLY A 271 10.56 -19.67 -13.69
CA GLY A 271 11.82 -19.32 -14.29
C GLY A 271 12.29 -17.90 -13.99
N ALA A 272 13.18 -17.41 -14.85
CA ALA A 272 13.68 -16.03 -14.77
C ALA A 272 12.58 -14.96 -14.92
N ALA A 273 11.37 -15.30 -15.37
CA ALA A 273 10.22 -14.40 -15.38
C ALA A 273 9.63 -14.27 -13.97
N GLY A 274 9.23 -15.37 -13.33
CA GLY A 274 8.70 -15.33 -11.95
C GLY A 274 9.71 -14.84 -10.91
N MET A 275 10.98 -15.25 -11.04
CA MET A 275 12.05 -14.81 -10.14
C MET A 275 12.28 -13.30 -10.12
N ARG A 276 12.02 -12.57 -11.22
CA ARG A 276 12.09 -11.09 -11.25
C ARG A 276 11.04 -10.41 -10.35
N HIS A 277 10.01 -11.15 -9.96
CA HIS A 277 8.92 -10.66 -9.13
C HIS A 277 8.89 -11.31 -7.73
N GLY A 278 9.90 -12.13 -7.38
CA GLY A 278 9.93 -12.88 -6.12
C GLY A 278 8.94 -14.05 -6.06
N LEU A 279 8.55 -14.59 -7.22
CA LEU A 279 7.56 -15.66 -7.36
C LEU A 279 8.21 -16.86 -8.07
N PRO A 280 8.94 -17.74 -7.35
CA PRO A 280 9.66 -18.85 -7.96
C PRO A 280 8.74 -19.91 -8.56
N THR A 281 7.55 -20.17 -7.99
CA THR A 281 6.65 -21.24 -8.43
C THR A 281 5.22 -20.77 -8.69
N THR A 282 4.46 -21.60 -9.41
CA THR A 282 3.02 -21.42 -9.62
C THR A 282 2.22 -21.29 -8.32
N VAL A 283 2.67 -21.90 -7.21
CA VAL A 283 2.04 -21.76 -5.88
C VAL A 283 2.16 -20.32 -5.37
N ASP A 284 3.32 -19.69 -5.58
CA ASP A 284 3.55 -18.29 -5.21
C ASP A 284 2.62 -17.35 -5.99
N LEU A 285 2.43 -17.61 -7.29
CA LEU A 285 1.53 -16.84 -8.15
C LEU A 285 0.05 -17.00 -7.73
N ALA A 286 -0.38 -18.21 -7.40
CA ALA A 286 -1.73 -18.48 -6.89
C ALA A 286 -1.98 -17.78 -5.55
N LEU A 287 -1.03 -17.82 -4.61
CA LEU A 287 -1.09 -17.07 -3.37
C LEU A 287 -1.16 -15.55 -3.61
N TRP A 288 -0.40 -15.02 -4.57
CA TRP A 288 -0.41 -13.60 -4.90
C TRP A 288 -1.76 -13.14 -5.48
N HIS A 289 -2.40 -13.96 -6.33
CA HIS A 289 -3.73 -13.66 -6.85
C HIS A 289 -4.81 -13.78 -5.75
N LEU A 290 -4.81 -14.86 -4.95
CA LEU A 290 -5.70 -15.03 -3.80
C LEU A 290 -5.60 -13.87 -2.79
N TRP A 291 -4.39 -13.34 -2.56
CA TRP A 291 -4.16 -12.19 -1.69
C TRP A 291 -4.73 -10.90 -2.30
N SER A 292 -4.58 -10.70 -3.62
CA SER A 292 -5.19 -9.59 -4.36
C SER A 292 -6.73 -9.66 -4.47
N ALA A 293 -7.29 -10.85 -4.27
CA ALA A 293 -8.73 -11.10 -4.17
C ALA A 293 -9.25 -10.99 -2.72
N GLY A 294 -8.39 -10.72 -1.74
CA GLY A 294 -8.76 -10.66 -0.32
C GLY A 294 -9.17 -12.02 0.26
N GLU A 295 -8.88 -13.13 -0.43
CA GLU A 295 -9.25 -14.49 -0.05
C GLU A 295 -8.22 -15.16 0.87
N ALA A 296 -6.95 -14.81 0.71
CA ALA A 296 -5.85 -15.25 1.56
C ALA A 296 -5.12 -14.03 2.16
N ILE A 297 -4.57 -14.18 3.35
CA ILE A 297 -3.77 -13.16 4.03
C ILE A 297 -2.42 -13.80 4.40
N SER A 298 -1.32 -13.13 4.04
CA SER A 298 0.00 -13.45 4.61
C SER A 298 0.15 -12.76 5.97
N ARG A 299 0.53 -13.48 7.03
CA ARG A 299 0.84 -12.92 8.35
C ARG A 299 2.14 -13.51 8.91
N PRO A 300 2.82 -12.84 9.87
CA PRO A 300 3.96 -13.43 10.58
C PRO A 300 3.53 -14.59 11.48
N VAL A 301 4.32 -15.67 11.54
CA VAL A 301 3.97 -16.92 12.24
C VAL A 301 3.73 -16.71 13.75
N GLU A 302 4.58 -15.91 14.41
CA GLU A 302 4.42 -15.57 15.84
C GLU A 302 3.36 -14.50 16.11
N LYS A 303 2.55 -14.08 15.11
CA LYS A 303 1.59 -12.97 15.22
C LYS A 303 2.26 -11.68 15.73
N ARG A 304 3.36 -11.32 15.06
CA ARG A 304 4.28 -10.21 15.40
C ARG A 304 4.92 -9.64 14.14
N LEU A 305 4.77 -8.34 13.91
CA LEU A 305 5.28 -7.65 12.71
C LEU A 305 6.81 -7.67 12.62
N ASP A 306 7.52 -7.73 13.74
CA ASP A 306 8.99 -7.77 13.81
C ASP A 306 9.59 -9.15 13.46
N ARG A 307 8.80 -10.07 12.86
CA ARG A 307 9.24 -11.41 12.45
C ARG A 307 9.20 -11.59 10.93
N THR A 308 10.29 -12.13 10.39
CA THR A 308 10.48 -12.35 8.95
C THR A 308 9.78 -13.60 8.41
N ARG A 309 9.57 -14.63 9.24
CA ARG A 309 8.86 -15.87 8.84
C ARG A 309 7.37 -15.61 8.77
N ARG A 310 6.78 -15.87 7.60
CA ARG A 310 5.36 -15.65 7.33
C ARG A 310 4.66 -16.94 6.90
N GLU A 311 3.37 -17.00 7.22
CA GLU A 311 2.42 -18.02 6.84
C GLU A 311 1.28 -17.37 6.06
N TYR A 312 0.58 -18.18 5.25
CA TYR A 312 -0.66 -17.82 4.59
C TYR A 312 -1.82 -18.54 5.28
N VAL A 313 -2.96 -17.88 5.33
CA VAL A 313 -4.22 -18.37 5.93
C VAL A 313 -5.39 -17.75 5.16
N LEU A 314 -6.54 -18.43 5.09
CA LEU A 314 -7.71 -17.89 4.40
C LEU A 314 -8.33 -16.74 5.20
N ARG A 315 -8.79 -15.69 4.51
CA ARG A 315 -9.44 -14.54 5.13
C ARG A 315 -10.69 -14.93 5.92
N ARG A 316 -11.45 -15.93 5.45
CA ARG A 316 -12.65 -16.43 6.12
C ARG A 316 -12.35 -17.15 7.45
N ASP A 317 -11.11 -17.57 7.66
CA ASP A 317 -10.65 -18.29 8.86
C ASP A 317 -10.04 -17.31 9.89
N LEU A 318 -10.30 -15.99 9.75
CA LEU A 318 -9.77 -14.90 10.57
C LEU A 318 -10.90 -13.96 11.08
N PRO A 319 -10.74 -13.31 12.25
CA PRO A 319 -11.72 -12.35 12.79
C PRO A 319 -11.95 -11.12 11.89
N GLY A 320 -13.04 -10.39 12.12
CA GLY A 320 -13.42 -9.19 11.36
C GLY A 320 -14.13 -9.50 10.02
N PRO A 321 -14.46 -8.47 9.21
CA PRO A 321 -15.30 -8.60 8.02
C PRO A 321 -14.61 -9.31 6.83
N ALA A 322 -15.38 -10.10 6.09
CA ALA A 322 -14.95 -10.71 4.83
C ALA A 322 -14.74 -9.64 3.73
N LEU A 323 -13.67 -9.76 2.94
CA LEU A 323 -13.24 -8.71 1.99
C LEU A 323 -13.76 -8.91 0.56
N THR A 324 -14.19 -10.13 0.21
CA THR A 324 -14.49 -10.53 -1.16
C THR A 324 -15.70 -9.82 -1.76
N ALA A 325 -16.70 -9.46 -0.95
CA ALA A 325 -17.89 -8.75 -1.41
C ALA A 325 -17.57 -7.29 -1.84
N ASP A 326 -16.84 -6.55 -0.99
CA ASP A 326 -16.46 -5.15 -1.26
C ASP A 326 -15.55 -5.00 -2.49
N LEU A 327 -14.73 -6.03 -2.77
CA LEU A 327 -13.79 -6.05 -3.88
C LEU A 327 -14.45 -6.23 -5.26
N GLN A 328 -15.65 -6.78 -5.34
CA GLN A 328 -16.25 -7.16 -6.64
C GLN A 328 -17.05 -6.04 -7.32
N MET A 329 -17.36 -4.93 -6.64
CA MET A 329 -18.51 -4.08 -7.00
C MET A 329 -18.25 -2.57 -7.24
N ARG A 330 -17.00 -2.07 -7.23
CA ARG A 330 -16.72 -0.63 -7.44
C ARG A 330 -15.90 -0.33 -8.71
N PRO A 331 -16.42 0.47 -9.66
CA PRO A 331 -15.67 1.02 -10.78
C PRO A 331 -14.37 1.71 -10.36
N ARG A 332 -13.40 1.74 -11.28
CA ARG A 332 -12.03 2.19 -11.00
C ARG A 332 -11.98 3.64 -10.51
N GLU A 333 -12.82 4.48 -11.09
CA GLU A 333 -12.99 5.89 -10.82
C GLU A 333 -13.45 6.15 -9.38
N ILE A 334 -14.25 5.23 -8.81
CA ILE A 334 -14.78 5.33 -7.45
C ILE A 334 -13.68 5.07 -6.43
N TRP A 335 -12.95 3.95 -6.54
CA TRP A 335 -11.89 3.63 -5.59
C TRP A 335 -10.71 4.60 -5.70
N LEU A 336 -10.38 5.08 -6.90
CA LEU A 336 -9.38 6.15 -7.07
C LEU A 336 -9.75 7.42 -6.30
N ARG A 337 -11.01 7.86 -6.41
CA ARG A 337 -11.52 9.03 -5.69
C ARG A 337 -11.53 8.83 -4.18
N GLU A 338 -11.94 7.66 -3.69
CA GLU A 338 -11.94 7.34 -2.26
C GLU A 338 -10.50 7.26 -1.69
N LEU A 339 -9.55 6.68 -2.44
CA LEU A 339 -8.15 6.59 -2.02
C LEU A 339 -7.44 7.95 -2.06
N ALA A 340 -7.64 8.75 -3.11
CA ALA A 340 -7.11 10.10 -3.19
C ALA A 340 -7.74 11.03 -2.14
N GLY A 341 -9.04 10.93 -1.90
CA GLY A 341 -9.70 11.64 -0.80
C GLY A 341 -9.11 11.25 0.55
N SER A 342 -8.76 9.98 0.75
CA SER A 342 -8.11 9.51 1.98
C SER A 342 -6.68 10.04 2.12
N TYR A 343 -5.89 10.05 1.03
CA TYR A 343 -4.58 10.68 0.99
C TYR A 343 -4.63 12.15 1.43
N PHE A 344 -5.50 12.97 0.83
CA PHE A 344 -5.62 14.37 1.23
C PHE A 344 -6.13 14.53 2.67
N ARG A 345 -7.00 13.65 3.19
CA ARG A 345 -7.35 13.69 4.62
C ARG A 345 -6.17 13.43 5.56
N TRP A 346 -5.18 12.61 5.19
CA TRP A 346 -4.03 12.31 6.06
C TRP A 346 -2.83 13.26 5.88
N VAL A 347 -2.68 13.79 4.66
CA VAL A 347 -1.54 14.62 4.24
C VAL A 347 -1.88 16.12 4.24
N GLY A 348 -3.17 16.45 4.17
CA GLY A 348 -3.74 17.79 4.11
C GLY A 348 -3.46 18.47 2.78
N LEU A 349 -2.25 19.00 2.64
CA LEU A 349 -1.80 19.78 1.48
C LEU A 349 -0.77 19.00 0.66
N ALA A 350 -1.01 18.75 -0.63
CA ALA A 350 -0.07 18.05 -1.52
C ALA A 350 -0.20 18.46 -3.01
N ARG A 351 0.76 18.05 -3.86
CA ARG A 351 0.71 18.27 -5.32
C ARG A 351 0.19 17.03 -6.05
N ALA A 352 -0.24 17.22 -7.30
CA ALA A 352 -0.68 16.12 -8.16
C ALA A 352 0.42 15.07 -8.42
N GLU A 353 1.69 15.51 -8.45
CA GLU A 353 2.85 14.66 -8.67
C GLU A 353 3.18 13.80 -7.44
N ASP A 354 2.89 14.29 -6.24
CA ASP A 354 3.04 13.56 -4.98
C ASP A 354 1.92 12.51 -4.84
N LEU A 355 0.67 12.87 -5.14
CA LEU A 355 -0.47 11.94 -5.23
C LEU A 355 -0.22 10.81 -6.23
N ALA A 356 0.20 11.15 -7.46
CA ALA A 356 0.46 10.17 -8.52
C ALA A 356 1.54 9.15 -8.12
N TRP A 357 2.62 9.64 -7.51
CA TRP A 357 3.71 8.80 -7.01
C TRP A 357 3.28 7.91 -5.84
N TRP A 358 2.43 8.42 -4.93
CA TRP A 358 1.97 7.65 -3.78
C TRP A 358 0.98 6.56 -4.20
N MET A 359 -0.01 6.89 -5.03
CA MET A 359 -1.02 5.93 -5.51
C MET A 359 -0.47 4.89 -6.50
N ASP A 360 0.75 5.07 -7.04
CA ASP A 360 1.33 4.27 -8.14
C ASP A 360 0.50 4.37 -9.44
N VAL A 361 0.07 5.60 -9.80
CA VAL A 361 -0.77 5.91 -10.98
C VAL A 361 -0.15 6.98 -11.88
N GLU A 362 -0.66 7.09 -13.12
CA GLU A 362 -0.17 8.07 -14.09
C GLU A 362 -0.50 9.54 -13.69
N PRO A 363 0.39 10.52 -13.94
CA PRO A 363 0.15 11.92 -13.55
C PRO A 363 -1.09 12.56 -14.17
N ALA A 364 -1.54 12.09 -15.35
CA ALA A 364 -2.78 12.55 -15.97
C ALA A 364 -4.03 12.02 -15.23
N GLU A 365 -3.93 10.82 -14.67
CA GLU A 365 -5.00 10.19 -13.89
C GLU A 365 -5.16 10.89 -12.54
N ALA A 366 -4.06 11.08 -11.80
CA ALA A 366 -4.06 11.80 -10.52
C ALA A 366 -4.67 13.21 -10.63
N ARG A 367 -4.41 13.94 -11.73
CA ARG A 367 -5.02 15.25 -12.01
C ARG A 367 -6.52 15.16 -12.28
N THR A 368 -6.98 14.10 -12.95
CA THR A 368 -8.41 13.82 -13.16
C THR A 368 -9.10 13.53 -11.82
N THR A 369 -8.47 12.72 -10.95
CA THR A 369 -9.00 12.41 -9.61
C THR A 369 -9.05 13.64 -8.70
N ILE A 370 -8.04 14.52 -8.75
CA ILE A 370 -8.04 15.82 -8.05
C ILE A 370 -9.20 16.71 -8.52
N GLY A 371 -9.45 16.77 -9.84
CA GLY A 371 -10.60 17.48 -10.39
C GLY A 371 -11.94 16.94 -9.89
N ALA A 372 -12.07 15.62 -9.77
CA ALA A 372 -13.27 14.95 -9.26
C ALA A 372 -13.47 15.07 -7.72
N LEU A 373 -12.49 15.62 -7.00
CA LEU A 373 -12.55 15.87 -5.55
C LEU A 373 -12.86 17.32 -5.17
N ASN A 374 -12.94 18.24 -6.14
CA ASN A 374 -13.17 19.68 -5.92
C ASN A 374 -12.20 20.33 -4.91
N LEU A 375 -10.94 19.89 -4.88
CA LEU A 375 -9.92 20.38 -3.94
C LEU A 375 -9.55 21.85 -4.19
N VAL A 376 -9.26 22.59 -3.13
CA VAL A 376 -8.90 24.01 -3.20
C VAL A 376 -7.48 24.15 -3.74
N PRO A 377 -7.24 24.93 -4.82
CA PRO A 377 -5.90 25.16 -5.33
C PRO A 377 -5.20 26.29 -4.56
N ALA A 378 -4.18 25.95 -3.79
CA ALA A 378 -3.34 26.85 -3.01
C ALA A 378 -1.94 27.06 -3.63
N SER A 379 -1.26 28.09 -3.14
CA SER A 379 0.17 28.35 -3.36
C SER A 379 0.91 28.27 -2.02
N MET A 380 2.18 27.85 -1.99
CA MET A 380 3.03 28.00 -0.80
C MET A 380 4.06 29.11 -1.00
N ARG A 381 4.26 29.95 0.02
CA ARG A 381 5.21 31.06 0.02
C ARG A 381 6.62 30.55 -0.33
N GLY A 382 7.27 31.20 -1.32
CA GLY A 382 8.62 30.83 -1.78
C GLY A 382 8.74 29.55 -2.63
N LEU A 383 7.65 28.79 -2.83
CA LEU A 383 7.68 27.48 -3.47
C LEU A 383 6.86 27.44 -4.77
N ARG A 384 7.25 26.57 -5.70
CA ARG A 384 6.64 26.49 -7.05
C ARG A 384 5.56 25.42 -7.14
N GLY A 385 4.69 25.57 -8.14
CA GLY A 385 3.62 24.62 -8.46
C GLY A 385 2.26 25.01 -7.89
N ILE A 386 1.31 24.08 -7.96
CA ILE A 386 -0.04 24.21 -7.38
C ILE A 386 -0.18 23.13 -6.32
N TRP A 387 -0.60 23.53 -5.13
CA TRP A 387 -0.89 22.64 -4.02
C TRP A 387 -2.40 22.50 -3.87
N TYR A 388 -2.85 21.36 -3.36
CA TYR A 388 -4.26 21.01 -3.22
C TYR A 388 -4.54 20.52 -1.80
N LEU A 389 -5.65 20.96 -1.22
CA LEU A 389 -6.18 20.54 0.08
C LEU A 389 -7.72 20.55 0.06
N MET A 390 -8.36 19.95 1.06
CA MET A 390 -9.82 20.04 1.21
C MET A 390 -10.24 21.41 1.78
N GLU A 391 -11.47 21.87 1.51
CA GLU A 391 -11.96 23.15 2.06
C GLU A 391 -11.92 23.19 3.61
N PRO A 392 -12.33 22.14 4.35
CA PRO A 392 -12.20 22.12 5.83
C PRO A 392 -10.74 22.09 6.30
N ASP A 393 -9.81 21.62 5.47
CA ASP A 393 -8.38 21.63 5.78
C ASP A 393 -7.79 23.04 5.64
N LEU A 394 -8.31 23.86 4.71
CA LEU A 394 -7.95 25.26 4.58
C LEU A 394 -8.49 26.08 5.78
N GLU A 395 -9.73 25.85 6.20
CA GLU A 395 -10.29 26.46 7.40
C GLU A 395 -9.49 26.07 8.65
N SER A 396 -9.22 24.77 8.84
CA SER A 396 -8.40 24.25 9.94
C SER A 396 -6.99 24.85 9.96
N LEU A 397 -6.36 25.03 8.80
CA LEU A 397 -5.03 25.61 8.67
C LEU A 397 -5.02 27.13 8.94
N ASN A 398 -6.03 27.87 8.47
CA ASN A 398 -6.15 29.31 8.72
C ASN A 398 -6.37 29.63 10.20
N ASN A 399 -7.09 28.75 10.92
CA ASN A 399 -7.35 28.86 12.35
C ASN A 399 -6.22 28.27 13.23
N PHE A 400 -5.19 27.65 12.64
CA PHE A 400 -4.11 27.00 13.38
C PHE A 400 -3.02 28.00 13.80
N GLN A 401 -2.71 28.01 15.09
CA GLN A 401 -1.59 28.76 15.66
C GLN A 401 -0.40 27.82 15.85
N PRO A 402 0.74 28.01 15.14
CA PRO A 402 1.95 27.23 15.38
C PRO A 402 2.48 27.41 16.80
N PRO A 403 3.10 26.37 17.41
CA PRO A 403 3.72 26.50 18.71
C PRO A 403 4.87 27.52 18.66
N THR A 404 4.95 28.38 19.67
CA THR A 404 6.02 29.40 19.80
C THR A 404 7.39 28.81 20.12
N VAL A 405 7.45 27.54 20.56
CA VAL A 405 8.67 26.78 20.83
C VAL A 405 8.77 25.63 19.82
N PRO A 406 9.92 25.41 19.15
CA PRO A 406 10.09 24.29 18.24
C PRO A 406 9.94 22.92 18.92
N GLY A 407 8.99 22.11 18.45
CA GLY A 407 8.84 20.71 18.85
C GLY A 407 9.72 19.76 18.04
N VAL A 408 10.19 18.66 18.65
CA VAL A 408 11.00 17.63 17.98
C VAL A 408 10.38 16.26 18.22
N SER A 409 10.01 15.57 17.14
CA SER A 409 9.41 14.21 17.19
C SER A 409 10.17 13.25 16.28
N LEU A 410 10.59 12.12 16.83
CA LEU A 410 11.39 11.11 16.13
C LEU A 410 10.49 10.07 15.46
N VAL A 411 10.32 10.15 14.15
CA VAL A 411 9.55 9.19 13.35
C VAL A 411 10.44 8.14 12.69
N PRO A 412 10.00 6.87 12.54
CA PRO A 412 10.78 5.84 11.85
C PRO A 412 10.84 6.09 10.34
N ALA A 413 11.90 5.58 9.70
CA ALA A 413 11.99 5.55 8.25
C ALA A 413 10.81 4.75 7.67
N GLY A 414 10.01 5.39 6.80
CA GLY A 414 8.80 4.80 6.23
C GLY A 414 7.49 5.21 6.90
N ASP A 415 7.53 6.04 7.96
CA ASP A 415 6.35 6.70 8.55
C ASP A 415 5.52 7.43 7.48
N LEU A 416 4.22 7.66 7.71
CA LEU A 416 3.37 8.36 6.75
C LEU A 416 3.87 9.78 6.44
N LEU A 417 4.40 10.50 7.44
CA LEU A 417 5.02 11.82 7.27
C LEU A 417 6.16 11.79 6.23
N THR A 418 6.82 10.64 6.06
CA THR A 418 7.99 10.43 5.19
C THR A 418 7.67 9.70 3.88
N SER A 419 6.55 8.97 3.82
CA SER A 419 6.27 7.98 2.76
C SER A 419 5.12 8.37 1.83
N CYS A 420 4.57 9.58 1.98
CA CYS A 420 3.51 10.16 1.13
C CYS A 420 4.00 11.13 0.03
N TRP A 421 5.31 11.36 -0.10
CA TRP A 421 5.87 12.42 -0.94
C TRP A 421 6.79 11.91 -2.05
N ARG A 422 6.64 12.47 -3.25
CA ARG A 422 7.59 12.33 -4.37
C ARG A 422 8.79 13.25 -4.18
N SER A 423 8.56 14.44 -3.62
CA SER A 423 9.58 15.46 -3.35
C SER A 423 9.29 16.15 -2.02
N TRP A 424 10.35 16.39 -1.24
CA TRP A 424 10.31 17.00 0.09
C TRP A 424 10.43 18.54 0.06
N GLU A 425 10.38 19.15 -1.12
CA GLU A 425 10.24 20.60 -1.32
C GLU A 425 9.00 21.12 -0.57
N GLY A 426 9.19 21.95 0.47
CA GLY A 426 8.10 22.39 1.36
C GLY A 426 7.73 21.42 2.50
N MET A 427 8.57 20.41 2.74
CA MET A 427 8.64 19.59 3.96
C MET A 427 9.99 19.74 4.68
N MET A 428 11.02 20.27 4.00
CA MET A 428 12.39 20.43 4.49
C MET A 428 13.00 21.75 4.01
N ALA A 429 14.04 22.20 4.71
CA ALA A 429 14.89 23.32 4.28
C ALA A 429 15.65 22.95 2.98
N PRO A 430 15.86 23.89 2.03
CA PRO A 430 16.50 23.61 0.74
C PRO A 430 17.88 22.93 0.83
N GLU A 431 18.70 23.32 1.79
CA GLU A 431 20.02 22.77 2.10
C GLU A 431 19.97 21.29 2.51
N ASP A 432 18.87 20.84 3.11
CA ASP A 432 18.71 19.47 3.58
C ASP A 432 18.21 18.51 2.50
N LEU A 433 17.59 19.04 1.43
CA LEU A 433 17.11 18.24 0.29
C LEU A 433 18.23 17.48 -0.43
N ALA A 434 19.48 17.94 -0.29
CA ALA A 434 20.67 17.30 -0.86
C ALA A 434 21.21 16.14 0.01
N ARG A 435 20.76 15.97 1.27
CA ARG A 435 21.32 14.96 2.17
C ARG A 435 20.93 13.54 1.73
N PRO A 436 21.90 12.64 1.44
CA PRO A 436 21.62 11.36 0.78
C PRO A 436 20.84 10.36 1.65
N THR A 437 20.85 10.53 2.97
CA THR A 437 20.18 9.64 3.94
C THR A 437 18.66 9.67 3.86
N ILE A 438 18.06 10.80 3.49
CA ILE A 438 16.60 11.00 3.54
C ILE A 438 15.95 10.54 2.22
N VAL A 439 16.51 10.97 1.08
CA VAL A 439 15.98 10.65 -0.26
C VAL A 439 16.21 9.18 -0.65
N GLY A 440 17.25 8.54 -0.12
CA GLY A 440 17.63 7.17 -0.48
C GLY A 440 16.66 6.09 0.01
N GLY A 441 16.06 6.25 1.20
CA GLY A 441 15.36 5.18 1.92
C GLY A 441 14.25 4.50 1.11
N VAL A 442 13.39 5.27 0.45
CA VAL A 442 12.21 4.72 -0.27
C VAL A 442 12.59 4.05 -1.60
N LYS A 443 13.68 4.49 -2.26
CA LYS A 443 14.21 3.81 -3.48
C LYS A 443 15.07 2.59 -3.14
N ALA A 444 15.74 2.58 -1.99
CA ALA A 444 16.52 1.43 -1.52
C ALA A 444 15.61 0.31 -0.99
N ALA A 445 14.67 0.61 -0.09
CA ALA A 445 13.75 -0.37 0.48
C ALA A 445 12.89 -1.07 -0.60
N ALA A 446 12.48 -0.34 -1.64
CA ALA A 446 11.74 -0.90 -2.78
C ALA A 446 12.52 -1.94 -3.62
N ARG A 447 13.81 -2.15 -3.36
CA ARG A 447 14.61 -3.27 -3.92
C ARG A 447 14.84 -4.42 -2.94
N VAL A 448 14.43 -4.27 -1.68
CA VAL A 448 14.70 -5.22 -0.58
C VAL A 448 13.42 -5.96 -0.14
N THR A 449 12.23 -5.44 -0.45
CA THR A 449 10.94 -6.02 -0.03
C THR A 449 10.41 -7.17 -0.91
N THR A 450 11.13 -7.61 -1.94
CA THR A 450 10.91 -8.94 -2.54
C THR A 450 11.55 -10.00 -1.64
N PRO A 451 10.80 -10.99 -1.12
CA PRO A 451 11.38 -12.10 -0.39
C PRO A 451 12.32 -12.94 -1.27
N ALA A 452 13.25 -13.64 -0.61
CA ALA A 452 13.91 -14.83 -1.15
C ALA A 452 13.12 -16.09 -0.74
#